data_AF-F8IDL1-F1
#
_entry.id   AF-F8IDL1-F1
#
_cell.length_a   1.000
_cell.length_b   1.000
_cell.length_c   1.000
_cell.angle_alpha   90.00
_cell.angle_beta   90.00
_cell.angle_gamma   90.00
#
_symmetry.space_group_name_H-M   'P 1'
#
loop_
_entity.id
_entity.type
_entity.pdbx_description
1 polymer ?
#
loop_
_entity_poly.entity_id
_entity_poly.type
_entity_poly.pdbx_seq_one_letter_code
_entity_poly.pdbx_strand_id
1 'polypeptide(L)'
;MSEPHWLRYHREAFEVLCDELSAWADGLHRGGAEVLFATNASVSLRRLKSAPDRITPSALRSLLAHAYPYAAYGLEVLLLPVLRAPDAYPGELILFSSWESARHAAALRQLERMGKAVHVVRPKLREQGGESDGHHDLFH
;
A
#
# COMPACT_ATOMS: atom_id res chain seq x y z
N MET A 1 1.27 22.92 -4.44
CA MET A 1 0.15 22.25 -5.12
C MET A 1 0.64 20.89 -5.60
N SER A 2 -0.04 19.84 -5.12
CA SER A 2 -0.03 18.42 -5.50
C SER A 2 1.29 17.81 -6.03
N GLU A 3 1.99 17.06 -5.16
CA GLU A 3 2.87 15.98 -5.66
C GLU A 3 2.02 15.01 -6.51
N PRO A 4 2.46 14.61 -7.71
CA PRO A 4 1.54 14.29 -8.79
C PRO A 4 1.52 12.81 -9.21
N HIS A 5 0.48 12.45 -9.96
CA HIS A 5 0.43 11.35 -10.95
C HIS A 5 0.43 9.89 -10.49
N TRP A 6 -0.58 9.49 -9.75
CA TRP A 6 -1.12 8.11 -9.81
C TRP A 6 -2.02 7.92 -11.07
N LEU A 7 -2.22 8.99 -11.84
CA LEU A 7 -2.97 8.99 -13.10
C LEU A 7 -2.29 8.28 -14.30
N ARG A 8 -1.04 7.83 -14.17
CA ARG A 8 -0.33 7.16 -15.29
C ARG A 8 0.23 5.78 -15.00
N TYR A 9 0.31 5.36 -13.75
CA TYR A 9 0.81 4.03 -13.39
C TYR A 9 -0.35 3.10 -13.05
N HIS A 10 -0.80 2.44 -14.11
CA HIS A 10 -1.36 1.10 -14.19
C HIS A 10 -2.30 0.70 -13.05
N ARG A 11 -3.60 0.69 -13.36
CA ARG A 11 -4.62 -0.09 -12.65
C ARG A 11 -4.08 -1.46 -12.20
N GLU A 12 -3.27 -2.12 -13.04
CA GLU A 12 -2.59 -3.37 -12.73
C GLU A 12 -1.67 -3.30 -11.49
N ALA A 13 -0.86 -2.24 -11.33
CA ALA A 13 0.00 -2.05 -10.15
C ALA A 13 -0.84 -1.90 -8.87
N PHE A 14 -1.97 -1.22 -8.98
CA PHE A 14 -2.91 -1.04 -7.87
C PHE A 14 -3.64 -2.34 -7.52
N GLU A 15 -4.06 -3.11 -8.52
CA GLU A 15 -4.67 -4.44 -8.35
C GLU A 15 -3.67 -5.40 -7.68
N VAL A 16 -2.41 -5.45 -8.15
CA VAL A 16 -1.33 -6.24 -7.51
C VAL A 16 -1.12 -5.81 -6.05
N LEU A 17 -1.14 -4.51 -5.76
CA LEU A 17 -1.03 -4.01 -4.38
C LEU A 17 -2.21 -4.48 -3.53
N CYS A 18 -3.44 -4.46 -4.05
CA CYS A 18 -4.61 -4.96 -3.34
C CYS A 18 -4.54 -6.48 -3.07
N ASP A 19 -4.03 -7.25 -4.02
CA ASP A 19 -3.84 -8.69 -3.89
C ASP A 19 -2.77 -9.02 -2.85
N GLU A 20 -1.61 -8.36 -2.92
CA GLU A 20 -0.55 -8.51 -1.92
C GLU A 20 -1.04 -8.16 -0.52
N LEU A 21 -1.75 -7.03 -0.37
CA LEU A 21 -2.32 -6.60 0.90
C LEU A 21 -3.31 -7.63 1.46
N SER A 22 -4.16 -8.20 0.60
CA SER A 22 -5.10 -9.25 0.99
C SER A 22 -4.38 -10.52 1.45
N ALA A 23 -3.33 -10.95 0.73
CA ALA A 23 -2.54 -12.12 1.09
C ALA A 23 -1.80 -11.94 2.42
N TRP A 24 -1.26 -10.75 2.69
CA TRP A 24 -0.64 -10.40 3.97
C TRP A 24 -1.65 -10.43 5.11
N ALA A 25 -2.83 -9.83 4.93
CA ALA A 25 -3.87 -9.85 5.95
C ALA A 25 -4.33 -11.28 6.29
N ASP A 26 -4.47 -12.14 5.28
CA ASP A 26 -4.77 -13.57 5.49
C ASP A 26 -3.63 -14.28 6.24
N GLY A 27 -2.37 -14.00 5.89
CA GLY A 27 -1.20 -14.57 6.57
C GLY A 27 -1.11 -14.17 8.04
N LEU A 28 -1.24 -12.87 8.33
CA LEU A 28 -1.24 -12.31 9.67
C LEU A 28 -2.38 -12.87 10.51
N HIS A 29 -3.58 -12.95 9.94
CA HIS A 29 -4.75 -13.50 10.62
C HIS A 29 -4.59 -14.98 10.96
N ARG A 30 -4.05 -15.80 10.04
CA ARG A 30 -3.71 -17.21 10.33
C ARG A 30 -2.67 -17.35 11.43
N GLY A 31 -1.77 -16.38 11.55
CA GLY A 31 -0.79 -16.29 12.64
C GLY A 31 -1.38 -15.79 13.98
N GLY A 32 -2.67 -15.46 14.03
CA GLY A 32 -3.35 -14.97 15.24
C GLY A 32 -3.20 -13.47 15.50
N ALA A 33 -2.67 -12.70 14.53
CA ALA A 33 -2.52 -11.26 14.68
C ALA A 33 -3.86 -10.52 14.52
N GLU A 34 -4.06 -9.48 15.32
CA GLU A 34 -5.13 -8.49 15.11
C GLU A 34 -4.66 -7.47 14.07
N VAL A 35 -5.44 -7.28 13.01
CA VAL A 35 -5.11 -6.36 11.91
C VAL A 35 -5.92 -5.08 12.05
N LEU A 36 -5.21 -3.95 12.12
CA LEU A 36 -5.78 -2.61 11.97
C LEU A 36 -5.48 -2.09 10.57
N PHE A 37 -6.48 -1.50 9.91
CA PHE A 37 -6.35 -1.03 8.53
C PHE A 37 -6.76 0.43 8.38
N ALA A 38 -5.94 1.18 7.66
CA ALA A 38 -6.21 2.53 7.19
C ALA A 38 -5.72 2.69 5.74
N THR A 39 -6.35 3.58 4.98
CA THR A 39 -5.96 3.87 3.60
C THR A 39 -6.26 5.31 3.21
N ASN A 40 -5.39 5.87 2.37
CA ASN A 40 -5.61 7.15 1.71
C ASN A 40 -6.18 6.98 0.28
N ALA A 41 -6.34 5.74 -0.20
CA ALA A 41 -7.06 5.44 -1.43
C ALA A 41 -8.56 5.72 -1.27
N SER A 42 -9.23 6.11 -2.35
CA SER A 42 -10.68 6.24 -2.37
C SER A 42 -11.31 4.85 -2.31
N VAL A 43 -12.06 4.61 -1.22
CA VAL A 43 -12.76 3.35 -0.93
C VAL A 43 -14.24 3.64 -0.73
N SER A 44 -15.04 3.47 -1.79
CA SER A 44 -16.44 3.95 -1.87
C SER A 44 -16.61 5.45 -1.62
N LEU A 45 -17.59 6.08 -2.30
CA LEU A 45 -17.78 7.54 -2.32
C LEU A 45 -18.08 8.23 -0.96
N ARG A 46 -18.07 7.52 0.18
CA ARG A 46 -18.65 8.02 1.44
C ARG A 46 -17.79 7.95 2.71
N ARG A 47 -16.67 7.22 2.77
CA ARG A 47 -15.90 7.15 4.04
C ARG A 47 -14.40 7.04 3.84
N LEU A 48 -13.69 8.07 4.32
CA LEU A 48 -12.29 7.97 4.73
C LEU A 48 -12.15 6.88 5.79
N LYS A 49 -11.25 5.92 5.58
CA LYS A 49 -10.66 5.11 6.66
C LYS A 49 -9.25 5.64 6.95
N SER A 50 -9.13 6.89 7.40
CA SER A 50 -7.84 7.47 7.80
C SER A 50 -7.41 7.06 9.21
N ALA A 51 -8.37 6.84 10.10
CA ALA A 51 -8.11 6.22 11.40
C ALA A 51 -8.05 4.69 11.22
N PRO A 52 -7.02 4.00 11.75
CA PRO A 52 -6.99 2.55 11.72
C PRO A 52 -8.17 1.96 12.47
N ASP A 53 -8.84 1.02 11.84
CA ASP A 53 -9.93 0.26 12.45
C ASP A 53 -9.67 -1.24 12.29
N ARG A 54 -10.18 -2.03 13.22
CA ARG A 54 -10.09 -3.49 13.18
C ARG A 54 -10.76 -3.99 11.93
N ILE A 55 -10.11 -4.91 11.23
CA ILE A 55 -10.66 -5.50 10.02
C ILE A 55 -10.37 -6.99 9.95
N THR A 56 -11.36 -7.76 9.53
CA THR A 56 -11.17 -9.16 9.16
C THR A 56 -10.61 -9.24 7.74
N PRO A 57 -9.89 -10.31 7.37
CA PRO A 57 -9.43 -10.47 5.99
C PRO A 57 -10.57 -10.46 4.96
N SER A 58 -11.74 -11.03 5.31
CA SER A 58 -12.92 -10.99 4.43
C SER A 58 -13.47 -9.59 4.21
N ALA A 59 -13.55 -8.77 5.27
CA ALA A 59 -14.00 -7.39 5.18
C ALA A 59 -13.01 -6.52 4.41
N LEU A 60 -11.71 -6.79 4.55
CA LEU A 60 -10.66 -6.10 3.80
C LEU A 60 -10.75 -6.40 2.31
N ARG A 61 -10.88 -7.68 1.91
CA ARG A 61 -11.09 -8.05 0.51
C ARG A 61 -12.33 -7.37 -0.08
N SER A 62 -13.44 -7.36 0.64
CA SER A 62 -14.66 -6.67 0.21
C SER A 62 -14.45 -5.16 0.04
N LEU A 63 -13.66 -4.53 0.91
CA LEU A 63 -13.33 -3.10 0.80
C LEU A 63 -12.46 -2.82 -0.43
N LEU A 64 -11.43 -3.64 -0.64
CA LEU A 64 -10.47 -3.48 -1.73
C LEU A 64 -11.10 -3.73 -3.11
N ALA A 65 -12.12 -4.59 -3.21
CA ALA A 65 -12.91 -4.78 -4.42
C ALA A 65 -13.63 -3.49 -4.90
N HIS A 66 -13.77 -2.49 -4.02
CA HIS A 66 -14.35 -1.18 -4.31
C HIS A 66 -13.34 -0.04 -4.24
N ALA A 67 -12.05 -0.34 -4.09
CA ALA A 67 -11.00 0.64 -4.04
C ALA A 67 -10.66 1.12 -5.44
N TYR A 68 -10.40 2.41 -5.58
CA TYR A 68 -9.97 3.01 -6.84
C TYR A 68 -8.47 3.29 -6.77
N PRO A 69 -7.75 3.24 -7.92
CA PRO A 69 -6.36 3.68 -8.03
C PRO A 69 -6.25 5.21 -7.96
N TYR A 70 -7.04 5.82 -7.08
CA TYR A 70 -7.08 7.23 -6.80
C TYR A 70 -6.83 7.48 -5.30
N ALA A 71 -5.81 8.26 -4.95
CA ALA A 71 -5.58 8.70 -3.58
C ALA A 71 -6.46 9.91 -3.23
N ALA A 72 -7.44 9.73 -2.37
CA ALA A 72 -8.30 10.83 -1.93
C ALA A 72 -7.52 11.88 -1.12
N TYR A 73 -6.42 11.47 -0.49
CA TYR A 73 -5.58 12.33 0.32
C TYR A 73 -4.10 11.94 0.20
N GLY A 74 -3.21 12.86 0.56
CA GLY A 74 -1.78 12.57 0.69
C GLY A 74 -1.49 11.53 1.78
N LEU A 75 -0.40 10.78 1.65
CA LEU A 75 0.00 9.74 2.60
C LEU A 75 0.23 10.28 4.01
N GLU A 76 0.47 11.58 4.16
CA GLU A 76 0.69 12.25 5.43
C GLU A 76 -0.52 12.18 6.36
N VAL A 77 -1.73 12.01 5.81
CA VAL A 77 -2.93 11.82 6.65
C VAL A 77 -2.87 10.52 7.45
N LEU A 78 -2.10 9.53 7.00
CA LEU A 78 -1.86 8.27 7.71
C LEU A 78 -0.64 8.36 8.63
N LEU A 79 0.44 9.02 8.18
CA LEU A 79 1.70 9.06 8.93
C LEU A 79 1.70 10.05 10.10
N LEU A 80 1.10 11.23 9.93
CA LEU A 80 1.14 12.29 10.95
C LEU A 80 0.46 11.89 12.27
N PRO A 81 -0.71 11.22 12.28
CA PRO A 81 -1.31 10.75 13.53
C PRO A 81 -0.39 9.80 14.32
N VAL A 82 0.28 8.87 13.64
CA VAL A 82 1.22 7.92 14.27
C VAL A 82 2.44 8.65 14.82
N LEU A 83 2.98 9.62 14.08
CA LEU A 83 4.12 10.44 14.53
C LEU A 83 3.78 11.28 15.77
N ARG A 84 2.53 11.74 15.91
CA ARG A 84 2.10 12.59 17.02
C ARG A 84 1.85 11.80 18.31
N ALA A 85 1.42 10.56 18.19
CA ALA A 85 1.05 9.72 19.33
C ALA A 85 1.47 8.26 19.06
N PRO A 86 2.78 7.96 18.99
CA PRO A 86 3.26 6.64 18.60
C PRO A 86 2.70 5.53 19.48
N ASP A 87 2.57 5.76 20.78
CA ASP A 87 2.11 4.76 21.76
C ASP A 87 0.64 4.36 21.57
N ALA A 88 -0.14 5.17 20.85
CA ALA A 88 -1.54 4.87 20.53
C ALA A 88 -1.71 3.92 19.33
N TYR A 89 -0.62 3.55 18.65
CA TYR A 89 -0.63 2.71 17.44
C TYR A 89 0.20 1.43 17.64
N PRO A 90 -0.05 0.37 16.85
CA PRO A 90 0.75 -0.86 16.89
C PRO A 90 2.26 -0.60 16.76
N GLY A 91 3.06 -1.49 17.36
CA GLY A 91 4.52 -1.44 17.25
C GLY A 91 5.01 -1.77 15.84
N GLU A 92 4.29 -2.62 15.12
CA GLU A 92 4.58 -3.04 13.75
C GLU A 92 3.66 -2.33 12.76
N LEU A 93 4.24 -1.71 11.73
CA LEU A 93 3.55 -0.91 10.72
C LEU A 93 3.95 -1.43 9.33
N ILE A 94 2.97 -1.87 8.55
CA ILE A 94 3.20 -2.35 7.19
C ILE A 94 2.55 -1.36 6.22
N LEU A 95 3.38 -0.63 5.48
CA LEU A 95 2.96 0.32 4.47
C LEU A 95 3.01 -0.34 3.09
N PHE A 96 1.83 -0.48 2.47
CA PHE A 96 1.72 -0.84 1.06
C PHE A 96 1.68 0.44 0.23
N SER A 97 2.72 0.68 -0.56
CA SER A 97 2.77 1.85 -1.43
C SER A 97 3.62 1.60 -2.67
N SER A 98 3.17 2.11 -3.81
CA SER A 98 3.93 2.12 -5.05
C SER A 98 4.88 3.32 -5.17
N TRP A 99 4.77 4.30 -4.27
CA TRP A 99 5.60 5.51 -4.29
C TRP A 99 5.64 6.24 -2.94
N GLU A 100 6.81 6.77 -2.58
CA GLU A 100 6.98 7.67 -1.44
C GLU A 100 7.91 8.83 -1.81
N SER A 101 7.48 10.08 -1.56
CA SER A 101 8.41 11.22 -1.57
C SER A 101 9.50 11.12 -0.50
N ALA A 102 10.56 11.93 -0.65
CA ALA A 102 11.61 12.06 0.35
C ALA A 102 11.08 12.48 1.74
N ARG A 103 9.99 13.26 1.77
CA ARG A 103 9.31 13.65 3.01
C ARG A 103 8.67 12.45 3.71
N HIS A 104 8.00 11.58 2.96
CA HIS A 104 7.44 10.35 3.50
C HIS A 104 8.55 9.42 4.02
N ALA A 105 9.64 9.25 3.26
CA ALA A 105 10.76 8.45 3.70
C ALA A 105 11.39 8.98 5.01
N ALA A 106 11.47 10.30 5.18
CA ALA A 106 11.94 10.90 6.43
C ALA A 106 10.98 10.65 7.61
N ALA A 107 9.67 10.71 7.36
CA ALA A 107 8.65 10.39 8.36
C ALA A 107 8.71 8.91 8.79
N LEU A 108 8.87 7.97 7.85
CA LEU A 108 9.01 6.55 8.16
C LEU A 108 10.26 6.27 9.01
N ARG A 109 11.41 6.87 8.66
CA ARG A 109 12.63 6.79 9.50
C ARG A 109 12.48 7.42 10.87
N GLN A 110 11.61 8.43 11.01
CA GLN A 110 11.31 9.01 12.32
C GLN A 110 10.49 8.02 13.16
N LEU A 111 9.51 7.33 12.57
CA LEU A 111 8.76 6.27 13.26
C LEU A 111 9.66 5.14 13.74
N GLU A 112 10.61 4.70 12.90
CA GLU A 112 11.61 3.70 13.28
C GLU A 112 12.45 4.15 14.49
N ARG A 113 12.93 5.41 14.48
CA ARG A 113 13.65 6.00 15.62
C ARG A 113 12.78 6.12 16.89
N MET A 114 11.46 6.15 16.74
CA MET A 114 10.49 6.15 17.85
C MET A 114 10.12 4.73 18.29
N GLY A 115 10.82 3.69 17.79
CA GLY A 115 10.65 2.30 18.22
C GLY A 115 9.61 1.50 17.42
N LYS A 116 9.13 2.02 16.28
CA LYS A 116 8.23 1.28 15.40
C LYS A 116 9.02 0.35 14.46
N ALA A 117 8.54 -0.87 14.26
CA ALA A 117 9.00 -1.73 13.17
C ALA A 117 8.22 -1.35 11.90
N VAL A 118 8.90 -0.74 10.93
CA VAL A 118 8.26 -0.25 9.69
C VAL A 118 8.67 -1.14 8.51
N HIS A 119 7.68 -1.69 7.82
CA HIS A 119 7.87 -2.50 6.63
C HIS A 119 7.21 -1.81 5.45
N VAL A 120 7.98 -1.51 4.41
CA VAL A 120 7.44 -0.91 3.18
C VAL A 120 7.38 -1.97 2.09
N VAL A 121 6.15 -2.32 1.70
CA VAL A 121 5.86 -3.26 0.61
C VAL A 121 5.61 -2.47 -0.66
N ARG A 122 6.45 -2.69 -1.66
CA ARG A 122 6.34 -2.08 -2.98
C ARG A 122 5.95 -3.17 -3.98
N PRO A 123 4.80 -3.05 -4.68
CA PRO A 123 4.42 -4.02 -5.67
C PRO A 123 5.47 -4.05 -6.77
N LYS A 124 6.03 -5.24 -7.04
CA LYS A 124 6.83 -5.45 -8.23
C LYS A 124 5.87 -5.52 -9.40
N LEU A 125 5.87 -4.50 -10.26
CA LEU A 125 5.28 -4.64 -11.58
C LEU A 125 5.92 -5.88 -12.21
N ARG A 126 5.10 -6.87 -12.60
CA ARG A 126 5.61 -7.97 -13.43
C ARG A 126 6.24 -7.29 -14.64
N GLU A 127 7.55 -7.43 -14.80
CA GLU A 127 8.18 -7.16 -16.08
C GLU A 127 7.38 -7.96 -17.10
N GLN A 128 6.73 -7.28 -18.05
CA GLN A 128 6.21 -7.97 -19.21
C GLN A 128 7.40 -8.76 -19.76
N GLY A 129 7.26 -10.09 -19.76
CA GLY A 129 8.31 -10.97 -20.24
C GLY A 129 8.76 -10.45 -21.60
N GLY A 130 9.99 -9.97 -21.65
CA GLY A 130 10.71 -9.87 -22.91
C GLY A 130 10.94 -11.29 -23.37
N GLU A 131 9.96 -11.88 -24.05
CA GLU A 131 10.24 -12.90 -25.05
C GLU A 131 10.91 -12.17 -26.23
N SER A 132 12.20 -11.93 -26.04
CA SER A 132 13.18 -11.92 -27.10
C SER A 132 13.53 -13.38 -27.38
N ASP A 133 12.73 -14.05 -28.21
CA ASP A 133 13.08 -15.30 -28.89
C ASP A 133 12.34 -15.27 -30.24
N GLY A 134 12.97 -15.35 -31.40
CA GLY A 134 14.38 -15.53 -31.71
C GLY A 134 14.68 -15.07 -33.13
N HIS A 135 15.99 -15.01 -33.40
CA HIS A 135 16.58 -15.04 -34.73
C HIS A 135 15.71 -15.74 -35.77
N HIS A 136 15.32 -15.03 -36.83
CA HIS A 136 15.25 -15.64 -38.15
C HIS A 136 16.41 -15.08 -38.96
N ASP A 137 17.46 -15.90 -39.01
CA ASP A 137 18.55 -15.75 -39.96
C ASP A 137 18.03 -15.82 -41.40
N LEU A 138 18.53 -14.88 -42.19
CA LEU A 138 19.03 -14.96 -43.56
C LEU A 138 18.56 -16.08 -44.52
N PHE A 139 18.43 -15.62 -45.78
CA PHE A 139 18.38 -16.32 -47.07
C PHE A 139 16.99 -16.63 -47.65
N HIS A 140 16.56 -15.77 -48.59
CA HIS A 140 16.44 -16.12 -50.01
C HIS A 140 16.48 -14.88 -50.90
#